data_AF-A0A3D4Z475-F1
#
_entry.id   AF-A0A3D4Z475-F1
#
_cell.length_a   1.000
_cell.length_b   1.000
_cell.length_c   1.000
_cell.angle_alpha   90.00
_cell.angle_beta   90.00
_cell.angle_gamma   90.00
#
_symmetry.space_group_name_H-M   'P 1'
#
loop_
_entity.id
_entity.type
_entity.pdbx_description
1 polymer ?
#
loop_
_entity_poly.entity_id
_entity_poly.type
_entity_poly.pdbx_seq_one_letter_code
_entity_poly.pdbx_strand_id
1 'polypeptide(L)' 'NLMEELKKIRRVIDKALPGAPHEVILVVDATQGQNALNQAREFHQALGLTGLILTKLDGTA' A
#
# COMPACT_ATOMS: atom_id res chain seq x y z
N ASN A 1 8.06 -12.16 7.07
CA ASN A 1 8.03 -10.68 7.21
C ASN A 1 7.11 -10.17 6.11
N LEU A 2 6.05 -9.43 6.46
CA LEU A 2 4.98 -8.99 5.55
C LEU A 2 5.53 -8.36 4.26
N MET A 3 6.53 -7.49 4.39
CA MET A 3 7.10 -6.78 3.25
C MET A 3 7.73 -7.70 2.21
N GLU A 4 8.40 -8.76 2.65
CA GLU A 4 9.03 -9.72 1.74
C GLU A 4 8.00 -10.60 1.03
N GLU A 5 6.89 -10.93 1.71
CA GLU A 5 5.77 -11.65 1.10
C GLU A 5 5.08 -10.81 0.04
N LEU A 6 4.80 -9.53 0.32
CA LEU A 6 4.19 -8.62 -0.64
C LEU A 6 5.09 -8.37 -1.87
N LYS A 7 6.41 -8.21 -1.66
CA LYS A 7 7.38 -8.14 -2.77
C LYS A 7 7.39 -9.42 -3.61
N LYS A 8 7.31 -10.60 -2.98
CA LYS A 8 7.21 -11.88 -3.69
C LYS A 8 5.94 -11.94 -4.53
N ILE A 9 4.79 -11.54 -3.98
CA ILE A 9 3.50 -11.51 -4.70
C ILE A 9 3.62 -10.61 -5.93
N ARG A 10 4.16 -9.40 -5.79
CA ARG A 10 4.39 -8.48 -6.92
C ARG A 10 5.22 -9.14 -8.04
N ARG A 11 6.33 -9.79 -7.69
CA ARG A 11 7.19 -10.50 -8.65
C ARG A 11 6.49 -11.67 -9.34
N VAL A 12 5.59 -12.38 -8.63
CA VAL A 12 4.84 -13.51 -9.21
C VAL A 12 3.78 -13.00 -10.18
N ILE A 13 3.07 -11.93 -9.84
CA ILE A 13 2.05 -11.32 -10.69
C ILE A 13 2.67 -10.76 -11.97
N ASP A 14 3.79 -10.02 -11.86
CA ASP A 14 4.51 -9.47 -13.02
C ASP A 14 5.03 -10.55 -13.98
N LYS A 15 5.44 -11.71 -13.45
CA LYS A 15 5.81 -12.88 -14.28
C LYS A 15 4.63 -13.47 -15.03
N ALA A 16 3.43 -13.43 -14.45
CA ALA A 16 2.22 -13.95 -15.09
C ALA A 16 1.65 -12.98 -16.13
N LEU A 17 1.78 -11.67 -15.88
CA LEU A 17 1.39 -10.61 -16.80
C LEU A 17 2.38 -9.44 -16.69
N PRO A 18 3.25 -9.22 -17.69
CA PRO A 18 4.20 -8.11 -17.67
C PRO A 18 3.51 -6.76 -17.43
N GLY A 19 4.00 -6.01 -16.44
CA GLY A 19 3.42 -4.71 -16.07
C GLY A 19 2.32 -4.80 -15.00
N ALA A 20 1.95 -6.01 -14.56
CA ALA A 20 1.05 -6.20 -13.42
C ALA A 20 1.82 -6.27 -12.08
N PRO A 21 1.19 -5.92 -10.94
CA PRO A 21 -0.13 -5.32 -10.83
C PRO A 21 -0.14 -3.87 -11.37
N HIS A 22 -1.21 -3.52 -12.09
CA HIS A 22 -1.37 -2.17 -12.66
C HIS A 22 -1.56 -1.10 -11.57
N GLU A 23 -2.19 -1.49 -10.46
CA GLU A 23 -2.44 -0.63 -9.31
C GLU A 23 -2.02 -1.33 -8.02
N VAL A 24 -1.36 -0.58 -7.14
CA VAL A 24 -1.03 -0.97 -5.78
C VAL A 24 -1.55 0.12 -4.87
N ILE A 25 -2.71 -0.12 -4.27
CA ILE A 25 -3.42 0.86 -3.45
C ILE A 25 -3.24 0.52 -1.98
N LEU A 26 -2.74 1.47 -1.19
CA LEU A 26 -2.71 1.34 0.25
C LEU A 26 -3.99 1.91 0.86
N VAL A 27 -4.61 1.17 1.76
CA VAL A 27 -5.78 1.61 2.53
C VAL A 27 -5.32 1.98 3.93
N VAL A 28 -5.59 3.20 4.37
CA VAL A 28 -5.18 3.69 5.69
C VAL A 28 -6.35 4.36 6.41
N ASP A 29 -6.34 4.28 7.73
CA ASP A 29 -7.32 4.92 8.61
C ASP A 29 -6.92 6.38 8.87
N ALA A 30 -7.80 7.32 8.54
CA ALA A 30 -7.56 8.75 8.71
C ALA A 30 -7.38 9.16 10.19
N THR A 31 -7.93 8.39 11.14
CA THR A 31 -7.81 8.68 12.58
C THR A 31 -6.39 8.50 13.12
N GLN A 32 -5.50 7.82 12.38
CA GLN A 32 -4.12 7.56 12.81
C GLN A 32 -3.13 8.71 12.52
N GLY A 33 -3.57 9.79 11.86
CA GLY A 33 -2.76 11.00 11.65
C GLY A 33 -1.37 10.73 11.06
N GLN A 34 -0.30 11.08 11.79
CA GLN A 34 1.09 10.93 11.32
C GLN A 34 1.56 9.47 11.22
N ASN A 35 0.96 8.54 11.96
CA ASN A 35 1.34 7.13 11.87
C ASN A 35 0.98 6.52 10.51
N ALA A 36 -0.17 6.95 9.97
CA ALA A 36 -0.60 6.60 8.62
C ALA A 36 0.42 7.03 7.56
N LEU A 37 1.00 8.23 7.71
CA LEU A 37 2.00 8.76 6.79
C LEU A 37 3.28 7.92 6.80
N ASN A 38 3.76 7.54 7.99
CA ASN A 38 4.97 6.73 8.13
C ASN A 38 4.78 5.34 7.52
N GLN A 39 3.64 4.69 7.77
CA GLN A 39 3.30 3.42 7.14
C GLN A 39 3.24 3.56 5.61
N ALA A 40 2.58 4.60 5.10
CA ALA A 40 2.50 4.84 3.66
C ALA A 40 3.88 4.96 3.00
N ARG A 41 4.83 5.63 3.67
CA ARG A 41 6.22 5.73 3.18
C ARG A 41 6.92 4.37 3.13
N GLU A 42 6.82 3.57 4.19
CA GLU A 42 7.45 2.24 4.24
C GLU A 42 6.87 1.30 3.18
N PHE A 43 5.53 1.27 3.03
CA PHE A 43 4.88 0.46 2.00
C PHE A 43 5.21 0.95 0.59
N HIS A 44 5.28 2.26 0.36
CA HIS A 44 5.68 2.80 -0.92
C HIS A 44 7.12 2.44 -1.30
N GLN A 45 8.06 2.54 -0.36
CA GLN A 45 9.45 2.15 -0.60
C GLN A 45 9.59 0.67 -0.99
N ALA A 46 8.78 -0.20 -0.40
CA ALA A 46 8.86 -1.63 -0.66
C ALA A 46 8.08 -2.09 -1.90
N LEU A 47 6.92 -1.49 -2.17
CA LEU A 47 5.95 -2.01 -3.15
C LEU A 47 5.65 -1.05 -4.29
N GLY A 48 6.02 0.22 -4.20
CA GLY A 48 5.72 1.23 -5.21
C GLY A 48 4.21 1.46 -5.35
N LEU A 49 3.60 2.03 -4.31
CA LEU A 49 2.17 2.36 -4.30
C LEU A 49 1.83 3.32 -5.45
N THR A 50 0.69 3.08 -6.10
CA THR A 50 0.12 3.94 -7.16
C THR A 50 -1.06 4.75 -6.65
N GLY A 51 -1.68 4.32 -5.55
CA GLY A 51 -2.83 4.98 -4.96
C GLY A 51 -2.89 4.87 -3.43
N LEU A 52 -3.70 5.74 -2.85
CA LEU A 52 -3.99 5.78 -1.42
C LEU A 52 -5.50 5.94 -1.23
N ILE A 53 -6.09 5.10 -0.37
CA ILE A 53 -7.45 5.26 0.11
C ILE A 53 -7.38 5.61 1.59
N LEU A 54 -7.92 6.78 1.94
CA LEU A 54 -8.12 7.19 3.32
C LEU A 54 -9.55 6.84 3.74
N THR A 55 -9.66 6.00 4.75
CA THR A 55 -10.93 5.55 5.33
C THR A 55 -11.24 6.28 6.63
N LYS A 56 -12.50 6.22 7.07
CA LYS A 56 -12.97 6.82 8.33
C LYS A 56 -12.79 8.33 8.42
N LEU A 57 -12.85 9.03 7.29
CA LEU A 57 -12.86 10.50 7.27
C LEU A 57 -14.13 11.09 7.91
N ASP A 58 -15.19 10.29 7.99
CA ASP A 58 -16.45 10.58 8.66
C ASP A 58 -16.39 10.36 10.19
N GLY A 59 -15.37 9.64 10.67
CA GLY A 59 -15.06 9.52 12.09
C GLY A 59 -14.34 10.79 12.56
N THR A 60 -15.10 11.82 12.91
CA THR A 60 -14.54 13.00 13.57
C THR A 60 -13.88 12.64 14.90
N ALA A 61 -12.92 13.46 15.33
CA ALA A 61 -12.52 13.54 16.72
C ALA A 61 -13.72 13.74 17.66
#